data_AF-A0A962KRI9-F1
#
_entry.id   AF-A0A962KRI9-F1
#
_cell.length_a   1.000
_cell.length_b   1.000
_cell.length_c   1.000
_cell.angle_alpha   90.00
_cell.angle_beta   90.00
_cell.angle_gamma   90.00
#
_symmetry.space_group_name_H-M   'P 1'
#
loop_
_entity.id
_entity.type
_entity.pdbx_description
1 polymer ?
#
loop_
_entity_poly.entity_id
_entity_poly.type
_entity_poly.pdbx_seq_one_letter_code
_entity_poly.pdbx_strand_id
1 'polypeptide(L)'
;MNQLIQATFDDETGQITIRAIDSSVQSVQIGFVTLVAGTYNFGFGTAPLTTTVGGATADIENLLLGSAAGALADLEGEYNNILDQIDQLVGDSGYRGTNLLNGDDLTTFFNEDRSSSLITDGVVFTSGGLGISSGNFGRVESVDQAITEIRTATDTVRSFGNSIANDLAIIQTREDFTKNTINNLEEGADKLTVADQNEEGANLLALQTRQTLGVTSLALASQSQQAVLRLF
;
A
#
# COMPACT_ATOMS: atom_id res chain seq x y z
N MET A 1 31.23 -8.42 6.98
CA MET A 1 31.81 -7.57 8.04
C MET A 1 30.93 -6.35 8.12
N ASN A 2 30.24 -6.13 9.24
CA ASN A 2 29.46 -4.91 9.43
C ASN A 2 30.45 -3.76 9.66
N GLN A 3 30.39 -2.69 8.87
CA GLN A 3 31.30 -1.56 9.02
C GLN A 3 30.80 -0.70 10.18
N LEU A 4 31.57 -0.63 11.26
CA LEU A 4 31.22 0.17 12.45
C LEU A 4 31.74 1.61 12.36
N ILE A 5 32.60 1.91 11.39
CA ILE A 5 33.28 3.20 11.21
C ILE A 5 33.26 3.56 9.72
N GLN A 6 33.02 4.82 9.42
CA GLN A 6 33.18 5.41 8.08
C GLN A 6 34.40 6.33 8.08
N ALA A 7 35.23 6.21 7.04
CA ALA A 7 36.28 7.18 6.75
C ALA A 7 36.02 7.79 5.38
N THR A 8 36.02 9.12 5.30
CA THR A 8 35.86 9.85 4.04
C THR A 8 37.05 10.79 3.84
N PHE A 9 37.44 10.99 2.58
CA PHE A 9 38.41 11.99 2.18
C PHE A 9 37.70 13.00 1.29
N ASP A 10 37.78 14.26 1.66
CA ASP A 10 37.31 15.39 0.86
C ASP A 10 38.48 15.90 0.01
N ASP A 11 38.35 15.84 -1.31
CA ASP A 11 39.37 16.23 -2.28
C ASP A 11 39.48 17.75 -2.47
N GLU A 12 38.45 18.51 -2.11
CA GLU A 12 38.46 19.98 -2.14
C GLU A 12 39.15 20.55 -0.91
N THR A 13 38.87 20.00 0.28
CA THR A 13 39.45 20.49 1.55
C THR A 13 40.68 19.73 2.00
N GLY A 14 40.96 18.55 1.43
CA GLY A 14 42.05 17.66 1.82
C GLY A 14 41.84 16.99 3.19
N GLN A 15 40.63 17.02 3.73
CA GLN A 15 40.34 16.53 5.08
C GLN A 15 39.94 15.06 5.08
N ILE A 16 40.49 14.30 6.03
CA ILE A 16 40.04 12.94 6.36
C ILE A 16 39.08 13.04 7.55
N THR A 17 37.84 12.59 7.37
CA THR A 17 36.86 12.49 8.45
C THR A 17 36.66 11.04 8.82
N ILE A 18 36.74 10.72 10.12
CA ILE A 18 36.44 9.39 10.67
C ILE A 18 35.24 9.52 11.61
N ARG A 19 34.20 8.74 11.36
CA ARG A 19 32.96 8.76 12.16
C ARG A 19 32.52 7.34 12.53
N ALA A 20 31.98 7.19 13.73
CA ALA A 20 31.26 5.98 14.11
C ALA A 20 29.96 5.85 13.30
N ILE A 21 29.62 4.64 12.89
CA ILE A 21 28.31 4.28 12.30
C ILE A 21 27.47 3.49 13.33
N ASP A 22 28.05 3.21 14.51
CA ASP A 22 27.42 2.43 15.58
C ASP A 22 27.92 2.93 16.94
N SER A 23 27.05 2.98 17.95
CA SER A 23 27.41 3.45 19.30
C SER A 23 28.39 2.59 20.06
N SER A 24 28.64 1.35 19.61
CA SER A 24 29.69 0.49 20.17
C SER A 24 31.10 1.03 19.92
N VAL A 25 31.28 1.94 18.95
CA VAL A 25 32.59 2.54 18.66
C VAL A 25 32.89 3.66 19.64
N GLN A 26 33.68 3.34 20.67
CA GLN A 26 34.14 4.30 21.67
C GLN A 26 35.45 4.99 21.28
N SER A 27 36.28 4.33 20.48
CA SER A 27 37.54 4.89 20.02
C SER A 27 38.02 4.28 18.72
N VAL A 28 38.80 5.05 17.98
CA VAL A 28 39.50 4.60 16.78
C VAL A 28 41.00 4.63 17.06
N GLN A 29 41.64 3.50 16.81
CA GLN A 29 43.09 3.34 17.02
C GLN A 29 43.81 3.48 15.68
N ILE A 30 44.80 4.38 15.64
CA ILE A 30 45.68 4.50 14.49
C ILE A 30 47.06 4.02 14.92
N GLY A 31 47.51 2.91 14.35
CA GLY A 31 48.82 2.33 14.61
C GLY A 31 49.88 2.93 13.70
N PHE A 32 51.02 3.33 14.29
CA PHE A 32 52.15 3.87 13.54
C PHE A 32 53.36 2.94 13.67
N VAL A 33 54.11 2.79 12.57
CA VAL A 33 55.40 2.10 12.55
C VAL A 33 56.46 3.13 12.19
N THR A 34 57.38 3.39 13.11
CA THR A 34 58.47 4.35 12.91
C THR A 34 59.78 3.60 12.69
N LEU A 35 60.62 4.10 11.78
CA LEU A 35 61.98 3.56 11.57
C LEU A 35 63.00 4.11 12.56
N VAL A 36 62.64 5.16 13.32
CA VAL A 36 63.51 5.87 14.25
C VAL A 36 62.70 6.16 15.51
N ALA A 37 63.30 5.93 16.69
CA ALA A 37 62.67 6.28 17.96
C ALA A 37 62.58 7.80 18.07
N GLY A 38 61.43 8.27 18.53
CA GLY A 38 61.18 9.69 18.66
C GLY A 38 59.82 9.96 19.28
N THR A 39 59.69 11.20 19.74
CA THR A 39 58.43 11.79 20.20
C THR A 39 57.76 12.47 19.01
N TYR A 40 56.60 11.95 18.60
CA TYR A 40 55.82 12.48 17.49
C TYR A 40 54.58 13.17 18.04
N ASN A 41 54.40 14.45 17.69
CA ASN A 41 53.20 15.22 18.04
C ASN A 41 52.39 15.46 16.76
N PHE A 42 51.17 14.95 16.73
CA PHE A 42 50.27 15.07 15.58
C PHE A 42 49.33 16.28 15.67
N GLY A 43 49.45 17.10 16.72
CA GLY A 43 48.65 18.31 16.89
C GLY A 43 47.24 18.06 17.45
N PHE A 44 46.93 16.82 17.80
CA PHE A 44 45.73 16.39 18.52
C PHE A 44 46.13 15.41 19.65
N GLY A 45 45.27 15.26 20.66
CA GLY A 45 45.55 14.46 21.86
C GLY A 45 46.25 15.24 22.99
N THR A 46 46.26 14.68 24.20
CA THR A 46 46.85 15.34 25.40
C THR A 46 48.31 14.97 25.66
N ALA A 47 48.84 13.96 24.96
CA ALA A 47 50.22 13.50 25.11
C ALA A 47 50.83 13.16 23.74
N PRO A 48 52.10 13.55 23.50
CA PRO A 48 52.79 13.15 22.27
C PRO A 48 53.13 11.66 22.29
N LEU A 49 53.06 11.01 21.13
CA LEU A 49 53.33 9.57 20.98
C LEU A 49 54.84 9.32 21.02
N THR A 50 55.31 8.61 22.05
CA THR A 50 56.73 8.21 22.18
C THR A 50 56.92 6.81 21.62
N THR A 51 57.76 6.67 20.60
CA THR A 51 58.01 5.38 19.93
C THR A 51 59.41 4.84 20.23
N THR A 52 59.58 3.52 20.27
CA THR A 52 60.89 2.86 20.49
C THR A 52 61.36 2.12 19.23
N VAL A 53 62.67 2.14 18.94
CA VAL A 53 63.23 1.48 17.73
C VAL A 53 63.05 -0.03 17.83
N GLY A 54 62.40 -0.63 16.82
CA GLY A 54 62.45 -2.07 16.59
C GLY A 54 61.41 -2.92 17.33
N GLY A 55 60.35 -2.33 17.86
CA GLY A 55 59.22 -3.07 18.42
C GLY A 55 58.25 -3.56 17.35
N ALA A 56 57.93 -4.86 17.32
CA ALA A 56 56.85 -5.44 16.51
C ALA A 56 55.43 -5.07 17.02
N THR A 57 55.34 -4.21 18.04
CA THR A 57 54.11 -3.66 18.60
C THR A 57 53.95 -2.24 18.07
N ALA A 58 52.96 -2.02 17.20
CA ALA A 58 52.62 -0.68 16.74
C ALA A 58 52.32 0.21 17.95
N ASP A 59 52.97 1.38 18.02
CA ASP A 59 52.60 2.41 18.97
C ASP A 59 51.28 3.04 18.49
N ILE A 60 50.28 3.12 19.37
CA ILE A 60 48.89 3.44 19.02
C ILE A 60 48.49 4.79 19.59
N GLU A 61 47.93 5.66 18.75
CA GLU A 61 47.14 6.80 19.20
C GLU A 61 45.65 6.39 19.24
N ASN A 62 44.95 6.76 20.31
CA ASN A 62 43.54 6.44 20.49
C ASN A 62 42.69 7.71 20.41
N LEU A 63 42.00 7.89 19.28
CA LEU A 63 41.02 8.94 19.09
C LEU A 63 39.72 8.54 19.82
N LEU A 64 39.42 9.18 20.95
CA LEU A 64 38.13 9.01 21.62
C LEU A 64 37.03 9.68 20.77
N LEU A 65 36.06 8.89 20.34
CA LEU A 65 34.83 9.42 19.80
C LEU A 65 33.89 9.67 20.98
N GLY A 66 33.46 10.93 21.17
CA GLY A 66 32.55 11.25 22.27
C GLY A 66 31.26 10.44 22.19
N SER A 67 30.68 10.06 23.34
CA SER A 67 29.45 9.26 23.41
C SER A 67 28.28 9.82 22.59
N ALA A 68 28.23 11.15 22.39
CA ALA A 68 27.26 11.83 21.55
C ALA A 68 27.36 11.44 20.06
N ALA A 69 28.57 11.14 19.56
CA ALA A 69 28.77 10.70 18.17
C ALA A 69 28.23 9.27 17.95
N GLY A 70 28.35 8.40 18.96
CA GLY A 70 27.77 7.05 18.94
C GLY A 70 26.24 7.08 18.94
N ALA A 71 25.64 7.88 19.83
CA ALA A 71 24.17 8.03 19.88
C ALA A 71 23.57 8.60 18.59
N LEU A 72 24.29 9.49 17.91
CA LEU A 72 23.86 10.04 16.63
C LEU A 72 23.93 9.02 15.50
N ALA A 73 24.95 8.14 15.54
CA ALA A 73 25.10 7.05 14.59
C ALA A 73 23.99 5.99 14.74
N ASP A 74 23.59 5.66 15.97
CA ASP A 74 22.44 4.79 16.23
C ASP A 74 21.15 5.38 15.64
N LEU A 75 20.91 6.68 15.83
CA LEU A 75 19.73 7.36 15.27
C LEU A 75 19.75 7.38 13.73
N GLU A 76 20.92 7.56 13.11
CA GLU A 76 21.09 7.44 11.66
C GLU A 76 20.78 6.02 11.18
N GLY A 77 21.24 5.00 11.92
CA GLY A 77 20.93 3.60 11.65
C GLY A 77 19.44 3.29 11.79
N GLU A 78 18.79 3.73 12.88
CA GLU A 78 17.35 3.58 13.09
C GLU A 78 16.54 4.25 11.98
N TYR A 79 16.93 5.47 11.58
CA TYR A 79 16.30 6.18 10.48
C TYR A 79 16.36 5.40 9.17
N ASN A 80 17.55 4.92 8.78
CA ASN A 80 17.72 4.14 7.56
C ASN A 80 16.97 2.80 7.61
N ASN A 81 16.95 2.13 8.77
CA ASN A 81 16.15 0.91 8.96
C ASN A 81 14.65 1.18 8.80
N ILE A 82 14.14 2.33 9.26
CA ILE A 82 12.73 2.71 9.05
C ILE A 82 12.46 2.95 7.55
N LEU A 83 13.38 3.56 6.81
CA LEU A 83 13.24 3.71 5.36
C LEU A 83 13.17 2.36 4.65
N ASP A 84 14.03 1.41 5.04
CA ASP A 84 13.99 0.04 4.50
C ASP A 84 12.66 -0.66 4.86
N GLN A 85 12.14 -0.45 6.07
CA GLN A 85 10.82 -0.97 6.48
C GLN A 85 9.67 -0.34 5.68
N ILE A 86 9.76 0.94 5.33
CA ILE A 86 8.79 1.59 4.44
C ILE A 86 8.83 0.92 3.06
N ASP A 87 10.02 0.69 2.50
CA ASP A 87 10.17 0.03 1.20
C ASP A 87 9.63 -1.40 1.21
N GLN A 88 9.88 -2.15 2.28
CA GLN A 88 9.31 -3.48 2.47
C GLN A 88 7.78 -3.44 2.57
N LEU A 89 7.22 -2.52 3.36
CA LEU A 89 5.78 -2.36 3.49
C LEU A 89 5.13 -2.02 2.14
N VAL A 90 5.74 -1.13 1.37
CA VAL A 90 5.28 -0.80 0.01
C VAL A 90 5.32 -2.02 -0.87
N GLY A 91 6.41 -2.81 -0.85
CA GLY A 91 6.52 -4.05 -1.62
C GLY A 91 5.44 -5.10 -1.26
N ASP A 92 5.10 -5.20 0.02
CA ASP A 92 4.12 -6.17 0.52
C ASP A 92 2.65 -5.73 0.35
N SER A 93 2.40 -4.45 0.07
CA SER A 93 1.05 -3.84 0.03
C SER A 93 0.27 -4.11 -1.28
N GLY A 94 0.22 -5.37 -1.72
CA GLY A 94 -0.53 -5.79 -2.91
C GLY A 94 -1.93 -6.33 -2.62
N TYR A 95 -2.92 -5.97 -3.43
CA TYR A 95 -4.24 -6.60 -3.44
C TYR A 95 -4.49 -7.29 -4.79
N ARG A 96 -4.64 -8.62 -4.76
CA ARG A 96 -4.94 -9.46 -5.94
C ARG A 96 -4.00 -9.23 -7.14
N GLY A 97 -2.74 -8.86 -6.87
CA GLY A 97 -1.72 -8.63 -7.89
C GLY A 97 -1.58 -7.18 -8.37
N THR A 98 -2.34 -6.24 -7.80
CA THR A 98 -2.17 -4.79 -8.03
C THR A 98 -1.62 -4.13 -6.77
N ASN A 99 -0.59 -3.31 -6.92
CA ASN A 99 -0.01 -2.53 -5.83
C ASN A 99 -0.01 -1.03 -6.14
N LEU A 100 -1.03 -0.34 -5.64
CA LEU A 100 -1.19 1.11 -5.80
C LEU A 100 -0.07 1.93 -5.15
N LEU A 101 0.67 1.34 -4.20
CA LEU A 101 1.79 2.00 -3.51
C LEU A 101 3.12 1.79 -4.22
N ASN A 102 3.18 0.90 -5.21
CA ASN A 102 4.38 0.63 -6.00
C ASN A 102 4.20 1.08 -7.47
N GLY A 103 3.23 1.96 -7.72
CA GLY A 103 2.98 2.56 -9.03
C GLY A 103 2.09 1.76 -9.99
N ASP A 104 1.44 0.68 -9.53
CA ASP A 104 0.42 0.01 -10.36
C ASP A 104 -0.90 0.77 -10.28
N ASP A 105 -1.63 0.83 -11.40
CA ASP A 105 -2.97 1.42 -11.43
C ASP A 105 -4.06 0.35 -11.25
N LEU A 106 -5.17 0.73 -10.62
CA LEU A 106 -6.36 -0.12 -10.51
C LEU A 106 -7.47 0.41 -11.43
N THR A 107 -7.81 -0.37 -12.46
CA THR A 107 -8.99 -0.08 -13.28
C THR A 107 -10.21 -0.81 -12.72
N THR A 108 -11.20 -0.04 -12.28
CA THR A 108 -12.51 -0.53 -11.84
C THR A 108 -13.53 -0.35 -12.96
N PHE A 109 -14.17 -1.44 -13.39
CA PHE A 109 -15.23 -1.40 -14.40
C PHE A 109 -16.60 -1.37 -13.72
N PHE A 110 -17.48 -0.50 -14.19
CA PHE A 110 -18.84 -0.34 -13.65
C PHE A 110 -19.90 -1.08 -14.45
N ASN A 111 -19.54 -1.65 -15.60
CA ASN A 111 -20.44 -2.36 -16.49
C ASN A 111 -19.77 -3.58 -17.14
N GLU A 112 -20.60 -4.51 -17.61
CA GLU A 112 -20.17 -5.81 -18.10
C GLU A 112 -19.44 -5.74 -19.44
N ASP A 113 -19.79 -4.77 -20.28
CA ASP A 113 -19.11 -4.48 -21.55
C ASP A 113 -17.82 -3.68 -21.38
N ARG A 114 -17.47 -3.28 -20.14
CA ARG A 114 -16.29 -2.48 -19.78
C ARG A 114 -16.19 -1.12 -20.46
N SER A 115 -17.30 -0.55 -20.93
CA SER A 115 -17.30 0.79 -21.54
C SER A 115 -17.27 1.94 -20.52
N SER A 116 -17.57 1.65 -19.25
CA SER A 116 -17.56 2.60 -18.13
C SER A 116 -16.60 2.12 -17.06
N SER A 117 -15.59 2.94 -16.75
CA SER A 117 -14.56 2.59 -15.78
C SER A 117 -14.03 3.81 -15.03
N LEU A 118 -13.39 3.55 -13.90
CA LEU A 118 -12.55 4.48 -13.16
C LEU A 118 -11.14 3.88 -13.10
N ILE A 119 -10.12 4.68 -13.42
CA ILE A 119 -8.73 4.33 -13.19
C ILE A 119 -8.31 5.04 -11.91
N THR A 120 -7.94 4.27 -10.90
CA THR A 120 -7.30 4.78 -9.69
C THR A 120 -5.80 4.66 -9.91
N ASP A 121 -5.16 5.82 -10.07
CA ASP A 121 -3.73 5.90 -10.36
C ASP A 121 -2.91 5.48 -9.14
N GLY A 122 -1.89 4.66 -9.36
CA GLY A 122 -0.89 4.30 -8.37
C GLY A 122 0.21 5.35 -8.25
N VAL A 123 0.87 5.39 -7.10
CA VAL A 123 2.06 6.22 -6.86
C VAL A 123 3.14 5.36 -6.23
N VAL A 124 4.39 5.61 -6.57
CA VAL A 124 5.53 4.90 -5.96
C VAL A 124 5.86 5.54 -4.62
N PHE A 125 5.55 4.84 -3.53
CA PHE A 125 5.74 5.29 -2.15
C PHE A 125 7.00 4.74 -1.46
N THR A 126 7.91 4.15 -2.23
CA THR A 126 9.24 3.80 -1.72
C THR A 126 9.96 5.05 -1.20
N SER A 127 10.93 4.88 -0.31
CA SER A 127 11.81 5.93 0.21
C SER A 127 12.33 6.82 -0.93
N GLY A 128 12.85 6.21 -2.00
CA GLY A 128 13.28 6.91 -3.22
C GLY A 128 12.13 7.55 -4.02
N GLY A 129 10.97 6.89 -4.14
CA GLY A 129 9.78 7.43 -4.82
C GLY A 129 9.18 8.65 -4.12
N LEU A 130 9.28 8.69 -2.79
CA LEU A 130 8.91 9.82 -1.94
C LEU A 130 9.96 10.94 -1.91
N GLY A 131 11.12 10.73 -2.54
CA GLY A 131 12.25 11.67 -2.54
C GLY A 131 12.96 11.76 -1.19
N ILE A 132 12.84 10.73 -0.34
CA ILE A 132 13.54 10.63 0.94
C ILE A 132 14.90 9.98 0.71
N SER A 133 15.96 10.71 1.04
CA SER A 133 17.32 10.23 0.95
C SER A 133 17.74 9.46 2.20
N SER A 134 18.72 8.56 2.07
CA SER A 134 19.32 7.88 3.22
C SER A 134 19.99 8.90 4.14
N GLY A 135 19.80 8.73 5.44
CA GLY A 135 20.25 9.68 6.45
C GLY A 135 21.77 9.66 6.57
N ASN A 136 22.34 10.85 6.62
CA ASN A 136 23.73 11.09 7.01
C ASN A 136 23.73 12.19 8.06
N PHE A 137 23.73 11.83 9.34
CA PHE A 137 23.55 12.80 10.44
C PHE A 137 24.86 13.39 10.94
N GLY A 138 25.96 13.22 10.19
CA GLY A 138 27.24 13.84 10.53
C GLY A 138 27.26 15.37 10.44
N ARG A 139 26.24 15.99 9.84
CA ARG A 139 26.10 17.43 9.68
C ARG A 139 24.68 17.87 10.07
N VAL A 140 24.55 19.07 10.62
CA VAL A 140 23.22 19.61 10.98
C VAL A 140 22.40 19.90 9.72
N GLU A 141 23.04 20.35 8.64
CA GLU A 141 22.33 20.70 7.41
C GLU A 141 21.65 19.49 6.74
N SER A 142 22.27 18.30 6.81
CA SER A 142 21.68 17.07 6.27
C SER A 142 20.51 16.56 7.12
N VAL A 143 20.52 16.82 8.44
CA VAL A 143 19.38 16.53 9.31
C VAL A 143 18.18 17.43 8.95
N ASP A 144 18.42 18.73 8.76
CA ASP A 144 17.36 19.68 8.35
C ASP A 144 16.79 19.34 6.97
N GLN A 145 17.64 18.88 6.06
CA GLN A 145 17.21 18.37 4.76
C GLN A 145 16.31 17.14 4.91
N ALA A 146 16.73 16.12 5.67
CA ALA A 146 15.92 14.91 5.91
C ALA A 146 14.55 15.24 6.54
N ILE A 147 14.50 16.19 7.48
CA ILE A 147 13.24 16.67 8.06
C ILE A 147 12.33 17.29 7.00
N THR A 148 12.89 18.06 6.07
CA THR A 148 12.13 18.68 4.98
C THR A 148 11.60 17.64 4.01
N GLU A 149 12.43 16.66 3.62
CA GLU A 149 12.03 15.54 2.76
C GLU A 149 10.88 14.73 3.38
N ILE A 150 10.96 14.39 4.67
CA ILE A 150 9.89 13.68 5.39
C ILE A 150 8.57 14.47 5.40
N ARG A 151 8.63 15.80 5.58
CA ARG A 151 7.43 16.65 5.56
C ARG A 151 6.77 16.61 4.19
N THR A 152 7.55 16.81 3.12
CA THR A 152 7.05 16.73 1.75
C THR A 152 6.47 15.34 1.45
N ALA A 153 7.15 14.27 1.85
CA ALA A 153 6.65 12.91 1.69
C ALA A 153 5.31 12.70 2.42
N THR A 154 5.18 13.21 3.65
CA THR A 154 3.93 13.15 4.42
C THR A 154 2.78 13.86 3.69
N ASP A 155 3.04 15.03 3.09
CA ASP A 155 2.03 15.78 2.35
C ASP A 155 1.62 15.07 1.04
N THR A 156 2.55 14.39 0.38
CA THR A 156 2.26 13.53 -0.78
C THR A 156 1.38 12.34 -0.38
N VAL A 157 1.70 11.64 0.72
CA VAL A 157 0.88 10.51 1.22
C VAL A 157 -0.53 10.97 1.58
N ARG A 158 -0.69 12.14 2.22
CA ARG A 158 -2.01 12.71 2.53
C ARG A 158 -2.79 13.06 1.28
N SER A 159 -2.15 13.67 0.30
CA SER A 159 -2.77 14.02 -0.98
C SER A 159 -3.28 12.78 -1.72
N PHE A 160 -2.48 11.71 -1.74
CA PHE A 160 -2.88 10.43 -2.30
C PHE A 160 -4.06 9.80 -1.55
N GLY A 161 -4.02 9.81 -0.22
CA GLY A 161 -5.15 9.33 0.60
C GLY A 161 -6.47 10.06 0.30
N ASN A 162 -6.42 11.36 0.03
CA ASN A 162 -7.59 12.12 -0.41
C ASN A 162 -8.07 11.69 -1.81
N SER A 163 -7.16 11.39 -2.73
CA SER A 163 -7.50 10.86 -4.06
C SER A 163 -8.23 9.51 -3.95
N ILE A 164 -7.68 8.59 -3.14
CA ILE A 164 -8.29 7.28 -2.90
C ILE A 164 -9.68 7.41 -2.25
N ALA A 165 -9.86 8.35 -1.31
CA ALA A 165 -11.16 8.60 -0.70
C ALA A 165 -12.19 9.12 -1.72
N ASN A 166 -11.78 10.00 -2.64
CA ASN A 166 -12.64 10.49 -3.72
C ASN A 166 -13.04 9.36 -4.68
N ASP A 167 -12.08 8.53 -5.10
CA ASP A 167 -12.33 7.39 -5.98
C ASP A 167 -13.28 6.38 -5.31
N LEU A 168 -13.08 6.10 -4.03
CA LEU A 168 -13.98 5.23 -3.26
C LEU A 168 -15.41 5.79 -3.21
N ALA A 169 -15.57 7.10 -3.01
CA ALA A 169 -16.90 7.73 -2.99
C ALA A 169 -17.62 7.61 -4.35
N ILE A 170 -16.86 7.73 -5.46
CA ILE A 170 -17.39 7.50 -6.81
C ILE A 170 -17.83 6.04 -6.98
N ILE A 171 -16.98 5.09 -6.57
CA ILE A 171 -17.28 3.66 -6.66
C ILE A 171 -18.53 3.30 -5.84
N GLN A 172 -18.64 3.78 -4.60
CA GLN A 172 -19.80 3.55 -3.74
C GLN A 172 -21.08 4.11 -4.36
N THR A 173 -21.03 5.34 -4.89
CA THR A 173 -22.19 5.95 -5.57
C THR A 173 -22.63 5.12 -6.78
N ARG A 174 -21.68 4.59 -7.56
CA ARG A 174 -21.96 3.72 -8.70
C ARG A 174 -22.51 2.37 -8.28
N GLU A 175 -21.99 1.80 -7.20
CA GLU A 175 -22.47 0.55 -6.61
C GLU A 175 -23.93 0.70 -6.17
N ASP A 176 -24.26 1.76 -5.45
CA ASP A 176 -25.62 2.03 -4.97
C ASP A 176 -26.59 2.27 -6.13
N PHE A 177 -26.19 3.06 -7.14
CA PHE A 177 -26.98 3.24 -8.35
C PHE A 177 -27.26 1.91 -9.05
N THR A 178 -26.24 1.05 -9.16
CA THR A 178 -26.36 -0.25 -9.83
C THR A 178 -27.28 -1.18 -9.05
N LYS A 179 -27.13 -1.28 -7.72
CA LYS A 179 -28.02 -2.06 -6.85
C LYS A 179 -29.47 -1.61 -6.96
N ASN A 180 -29.72 -0.30 -6.87
CA ASN A 180 -31.07 0.24 -7.01
C ASN A 180 -31.67 -0.02 -8.39
N THR A 181 -30.85 0.08 -9.44
CA THR A 181 -31.28 -0.23 -10.81
C THR A 181 -31.63 -1.71 -10.94
N ILE A 182 -30.82 -2.61 -10.39
CA ILE A 182 -31.09 -4.05 -10.37
C ILE A 182 -32.41 -4.34 -9.66
N ASN A 183 -32.61 -3.81 -8.45
CA ASN A 183 -33.83 -4.04 -7.68
C ASN A 183 -35.08 -3.53 -8.42
N ASN A 184 -35.01 -2.35 -9.05
CA ASN A 184 -36.13 -1.81 -9.83
C ASN A 184 -36.42 -2.65 -11.08
N LEU A 185 -35.38 -3.16 -11.75
CA LEU A 185 -35.54 -4.02 -12.92
C LEU A 185 -36.09 -5.39 -12.54
N GLU A 186 -35.70 -5.94 -11.39
CA GLU A 186 -36.24 -7.19 -10.82
C GLU A 186 -37.73 -7.01 -10.51
N GLU A 187 -38.13 -5.94 -9.80
CA GLU A 187 -39.55 -5.65 -9.53
C GLU A 187 -40.35 -5.42 -10.82
N GLY A 188 -39.76 -4.73 -11.81
CA GLY A 188 -40.37 -4.52 -13.11
C GLY A 188 -40.58 -5.83 -13.89
N ALA A 189 -39.59 -6.72 -13.86
CA ALA A 189 -39.68 -8.04 -14.48
C ALA A 189 -40.74 -8.91 -13.78
N ASP A 190 -40.80 -8.88 -12.46
CA ASP A 190 -41.84 -9.57 -11.68
C ASP A 190 -43.23 -9.05 -12.06
N LYS A 191 -43.44 -7.73 -12.14
CA LYS A 191 -44.73 -7.16 -12.56
C LYS A 191 -45.15 -7.54 -13.99
N LEU A 192 -44.19 -7.76 -14.89
CA LEU A 192 -44.48 -8.17 -16.28
C LEU A 192 -44.72 -9.67 -16.42
N THR A 193 -44.24 -10.48 -15.49
CA THR A 193 -44.28 -11.95 -15.57
C THR A 193 -45.30 -12.57 -14.63
N VAL A 194 -45.59 -11.91 -13.50
CA VAL A 194 -46.61 -12.33 -12.54
C VAL A 194 -47.99 -12.01 -13.12
N ALA A 195 -48.79 -13.05 -13.33
CA ALA A 195 -50.20 -12.91 -13.70
C ALA A 195 -51.02 -12.44 -12.49
N ASP A 196 -52.04 -11.59 -12.72
CA ASP A 196 -52.98 -11.19 -11.67
C ASP A 196 -53.80 -12.41 -11.23
N GLN A 197 -53.58 -12.86 -10.00
CA GLN A 197 -54.26 -14.02 -9.42
C GLN A 197 -55.79 -13.85 -9.37
N ASN A 198 -56.29 -12.60 -9.29
CA ASN A 198 -57.73 -12.35 -9.31
C ASN A 198 -58.31 -12.51 -10.72
N GLU A 199 -57.59 -12.04 -11.75
CA GLU A 199 -58.02 -12.20 -13.14
C GLU A 199 -57.92 -13.66 -13.57
N GLU A 200 -56.80 -14.33 -13.30
CA GLU A 200 -56.65 -15.77 -13.54
C GLU A 200 -57.66 -16.59 -12.73
N GLY A 201 -57.94 -16.20 -11.49
CA GLY A 201 -58.96 -16.85 -10.65
C GLY A 201 -60.38 -16.68 -11.19
N ALA A 202 -60.74 -15.47 -11.64
CA ALA A 202 -62.02 -15.21 -12.27
C ALA A 202 -62.17 -15.94 -13.62
N ASN A 203 -61.10 -15.97 -14.41
CA ASN A 203 -61.07 -16.68 -15.69
C ASN A 203 -61.16 -18.20 -15.49
N LEU A 204 -60.48 -18.75 -14.48
CA LEU A 204 -60.59 -20.15 -14.08
C LEU A 204 -62.00 -20.50 -13.61
N LEU A 205 -62.63 -19.65 -12.79
CA LEU A 205 -64.01 -19.85 -12.35
C LEU A 205 -64.98 -19.76 -13.53
N ALA A 206 -64.79 -18.80 -14.43
CA ALA A 206 -65.57 -18.66 -15.66
C ALA A 206 -65.40 -19.89 -16.57
N LEU A 207 -64.19 -20.43 -16.68
CA LEU A 207 -63.89 -21.64 -17.44
C LEU A 207 -64.54 -22.87 -16.82
N GLN A 208 -64.45 -23.06 -15.50
CA GLN A 208 -65.14 -24.14 -14.79
C GLN A 208 -66.66 -24.04 -14.96
N THR A 209 -67.21 -22.82 -14.92
CA THR A 209 -68.64 -22.58 -15.16
C THR A 209 -69.02 -22.91 -16.60
N ARG A 210 -68.22 -22.48 -17.60
CA ARG A 210 -68.41 -22.84 -19.01
C ARG A 210 -68.31 -24.34 -19.24
N GLN A 211 -67.39 -25.03 -18.59
CA GLN A 211 -67.23 -26.48 -18.70
C GLN A 211 -68.42 -27.21 -18.07
N THR A 212 -68.90 -26.77 -16.91
CA THR A 212 -70.10 -27.30 -16.27
C THR A 212 -71.33 -27.11 -17.16
N LEU A 213 -71.52 -25.90 -17.71
CA LEU A 213 -72.59 -25.61 -18.67
C LEU A 213 -72.44 -26.44 -19.96
N GLY A 214 -71.22 -26.66 -20.44
CA GLY A 214 -70.96 -27.52 -21.60
C GLY A 214 -71.33 -28.97 -21.35
N VAL A 215 -70.98 -29.51 -20.18
CA VAL A 215 -71.33 -30.89 -19.78
C VAL A 215 -72.83 -31.04 -19.55
N THR A 216 -73.49 -30.09 -18.88
CA THR A 216 -74.95 -30.13 -18.69
C THR A 216 -75.69 -29.96 -20.00
N SER A 217 -75.23 -29.09 -20.90
CA SER A 217 -75.78 -28.94 -22.26
C SER A 217 -75.63 -30.23 -23.06
N LEU A 218 -74.48 -30.91 -22.97
CA LEU A 218 -74.26 -32.20 -23.62
C LEU A 218 -75.14 -33.30 -23.02
N ALA A 219 -75.29 -33.35 -21.70
CA ALA A 219 -76.17 -34.28 -21.02
C ALA A 219 -77.64 -34.04 -21.41
N LEU A 220 -78.09 -32.78 -21.46
CA LEU A 220 -79.42 -32.39 -21.92
C LEU A 220 -79.64 -32.73 -23.41
N ALA A 221 -78.64 -32.51 -24.26
CA ALA A 221 -78.69 -32.88 -25.67
C ALA A 221 -78.77 -34.41 -25.85
N SER A 222 -78.00 -35.18 -25.09
CA SER A 222 -78.05 -36.65 -25.07
C SER A 222 -79.40 -37.16 -24.56
N GLN A 223 -79.94 -36.56 -23.49
CA GLN A 223 -81.26 -36.90 -22.96
C GLN A 223 -82.39 -36.52 -23.91
N SER A 224 -82.28 -35.40 -24.63
CA SER A 224 -83.19 -35.00 -25.70
C SER A 224 -83.15 -35.99 -26.86
N GLN A 225 -81.97 -36.40 -27.33
CA GLN A 225 -81.82 -37.41 -28.39
C GLN A 225 -82.40 -38.78 -27.98
N GLN A 226 -82.23 -39.20 -26.72
CA GLN A 226 -82.85 -40.42 -26.18
C GLN A 226 -84.37 -40.31 -26.00
N ALA A 227 -84.89 -39.14 -25.61
CA ALA A 227 -86.33 -38.89 -25.50
C ALA A 227 -87.00 -38.93 -26.88
N VAL A 228 -86.34 -38.43 -27.93
CA VAL A 228 -86.78 -38.59 -29.32
C VAL A 228 -86.79 -40.06 -29.74
N LEU A 229 -85.78 -40.85 -29.34
CA LEU A 229 -85.72 -42.29 -29.63
C LEU A 229 -86.77 -43.12 -28.87
N ARG A 230 -87.35 -42.62 -27.77
CA ARG A 230 -88.45 -43.28 -27.02
C ARG A 230 -89.84 -43.00 -27.59
N LEU A 231 -89.96 -42.03 -28.50
CA LEU A 231 -91.23 -41.63 -29.13
C LEU A 231 -91.52 -42.38 -30.44
N PHE A 232 -90.54 -43.18 -30.91
CA PHE A 232 -90.67 -44.09 -32.05
C PHE A 232 -90.47 -45.54 -31.57
#